data_AF-A0A0H5S1N4-F1
#
_entry.id   AF-A0A0H5S1N4-F1
#
_cell.length_a   1.000
_cell.length_b   1.000
_cell.length_c   1.000
_cell.angle_alpha   90.00
_cell.angle_beta   90.00
_cell.angle_gamma   90.00
#
_symmetry.space_group_name_H-M   'P 1'
#
loop_
_entity.id
_entity.type
_entity.pdbx_description
1 polymer ?
#
loop_
_entity_poly.entity_id
_entity_poly.type
_entity_poly.pdbx_seq_one_letter_code
_entity_poly.pdbx_strand_id
1 'polypeptide(L)'
;MRESFWFLASGCFLGELRTIKVSEKLLFCRMTKSDEPSSVTMEEVSYGAEEYTNDPSFEIAWAVKAAERANVHMNLLLTCNTAELTMHKKCSIIYDKFREFFPEMNVEKVTEIELKGENKQRWFTFCEYFKEEVEDYNLATIMRIRVDGAYSESNTIIVPKIIFLAVEIARNKEGLNERCKESFKMEHEKIRREGGNIC
;
A
#
# COMPACT_ATOMS: atom_id res chain seq x y z
N MET A 1 39.67 9.10 -7.39
CA MET A 1 39.29 9.53 -8.75
C MET A 1 38.84 8.26 -9.48
N ARG A 2 37.65 8.06 -10.04
CA ARG A 2 36.32 8.70 -10.09
C ARG A 2 35.47 7.62 -10.82
N GLU A 3 34.15 7.59 -10.59
CA GLU A 3 33.11 6.89 -11.39
C GLU A 3 32.93 5.37 -11.18
N SER A 4 31.75 4.75 -11.25
CA SER A 4 30.32 5.07 -11.05
C SER A 4 29.61 3.75 -11.39
N PHE A 5 29.00 3.09 -10.41
CA PHE A 5 28.23 1.85 -10.61
C PHE A 5 26.89 2.17 -11.29
N TRP A 6 26.74 1.78 -12.54
CA TRP A 6 25.52 1.90 -13.33
C TRP A 6 25.42 0.70 -14.29
N PHE A 7 24.19 0.17 -14.42
CA PHE A 7 23.69 -0.78 -15.44
C PHE A 7 24.08 -2.27 -15.20
N LEU A 8 23.20 -3.28 -15.22
CA LEU A 8 21.88 -3.49 -15.83
C LEU A 8 21.21 -4.77 -15.29
N ALA A 9 19.89 -4.78 -15.20
CA ALA A 9 19.07 -5.91 -15.69
C ALA A 9 17.77 -5.35 -16.26
N SER A 10 17.72 -5.26 -17.59
CA SER A 10 16.61 -4.79 -18.41
C SER A 10 15.43 -5.75 -18.43
N GLY A 11 14.22 -5.17 -18.49
CA GLY A 11 13.29 -5.41 -19.60
C GLY A 11 12.46 -6.69 -19.60
N CYS A 12 11.21 -6.59 -19.12
CA CYS A 12 10.05 -7.23 -19.76
C CYS A 12 8.76 -6.65 -19.18
N PHE A 13 8.09 -5.73 -19.87
CA PHE A 13 6.68 -5.38 -19.62
C PHE A 13 6.07 -4.74 -20.88
N LEU A 14 5.73 -5.59 -21.84
CA LEU A 14 4.87 -5.30 -22.99
C LEU A 14 3.76 -6.35 -22.96
N GLY A 15 2.50 -5.92 -22.86
CA GLY A 15 1.33 -6.79 -22.90
C GLY A 15 0.14 -6.18 -22.13
N GLU A 16 -0.96 -5.96 -22.83
CA GLU A 16 -2.18 -5.27 -22.40
C GLU A 16 -2.76 -5.78 -21.06
N LEU A 17 -3.04 -4.86 -20.15
CA LEU A 17 -3.71 -5.14 -18.87
C LEU A 17 -5.15 -4.62 -18.91
N ARG A 18 -6.05 -5.48 -19.38
CA ARG A 18 -7.43 -5.49 -18.91
C ARG A 18 -7.44 -6.19 -17.55
N THR A 19 -8.07 -5.56 -16.55
CA THR A 19 -8.65 -6.14 -15.33
C THR A 19 -7.75 -7.14 -14.57
N ILE A 20 -7.14 -6.68 -13.47
CA ILE A 20 -6.24 -7.47 -12.62
C ILE A 20 -6.98 -8.70 -12.05
N LYS A 21 -6.68 -9.89 -12.58
CA LYS A 21 -6.68 -11.13 -11.79
C LYS A 21 -5.44 -11.12 -10.91
N VAL A 22 -5.62 -11.43 -9.62
CA VAL A 22 -4.57 -11.62 -8.63
C VAL A 22 -3.66 -12.77 -9.07
N SER A 23 -2.60 -12.46 -9.81
CA SER A 23 -1.46 -13.35 -10.04
C SER A 23 -0.33 -12.56 -10.69
N GLU A 24 0.86 -12.77 -10.15
CA GLU A 24 2.18 -12.37 -10.69
C GLU A 24 2.61 -10.91 -10.54
N LYS A 25 3.61 -10.74 -9.68
CA LYS A 25 4.48 -9.57 -9.45
C LYS A 25 3.96 -8.53 -8.47
N LEU A 26 3.86 -8.94 -7.21
CA LEU A 26 4.19 -8.10 -6.05
C LEU A 26 4.66 -9.02 -4.90
N LEU A 27 5.82 -9.67 -5.08
CA LEU A 27 6.52 -10.29 -3.95
C LEU A 27 7.13 -9.16 -3.11
N PHE A 28 6.64 -9.00 -1.88
CA PHE A 28 7.39 -8.35 -0.82
C PHE A 28 7.52 -9.32 0.37
N CYS A 29 8.68 -9.95 0.48
CA CYS A 29 9.06 -10.83 1.58
C CYS A 29 9.25 -10.00 2.85
N ARG A 30 8.37 -10.15 3.85
CA ARG A 30 8.65 -9.72 5.23
C ARG A 30 9.25 -10.90 5.96
N MET A 31 10.55 -10.80 6.25
CA MET A 31 11.29 -11.74 7.08
C MET A 31 10.62 -11.87 8.46
N THR A 32 10.10 -13.04 8.80
CA THR A 32 9.88 -13.43 10.20
C THR A 32 10.34 -14.86 10.37
N LYS A 33 11.48 -15.03 11.06
CA LYS A 33 11.98 -16.33 11.54
C LYS A 33 10.92 -16.97 12.43
N SER A 34 10.65 -18.25 12.22
CA SER A 34 10.06 -19.12 13.24
C SER A 34 11.17 -19.54 14.22
N ASP A 35 11.03 -19.11 15.47
CA ASP A 35 11.80 -19.55 16.66
C ASP A 35 11.48 -21.05 16.96
N GLU A 36 12.31 -21.98 17.45
CA GLU A 36 13.41 -22.03 18.45
C GLU A 36 14.18 -23.41 18.37
N PRO A 37 15.16 -23.78 19.23
CA PRO A 37 16.40 -23.09 19.64
C PRO A 37 17.65 -24.01 19.61
N SER A 38 18.84 -23.50 19.26
CA SER A 38 20.12 -24.03 19.79
C SER A 38 21.31 -23.14 19.44
N SER A 39 21.98 -22.65 20.49
CA SER A 39 23.39 -22.21 20.60
C SER A 39 24.16 -21.72 19.36
N VAL A 40 24.49 -20.41 19.42
CA VAL A 40 25.78 -19.79 19.03
C VAL A 40 26.31 -20.05 17.60
N THR A 41 26.07 -19.09 16.69
CA THR A 41 27.07 -18.17 16.08
C THR A 41 26.34 -17.23 15.11
N MET A 42 26.57 -15.91 15.20
CA MET A 42 26.12 -14.93 14.20
C MET A 42 26.97 -15.09 12.95
N GLU A 43 26.56 -15.95 12.02
CA GLU A 43 27.05 -15.95 10.64
C GLU A 43 26.05 -15.19 9.77
N GLU A 44 26.53 -14.14 9.12
CA GLU A 44 25.79 -13.38 8.11
C GLU A 44 25.71 -14.23 6.85
N VAL A 45 24.69 -15.10 6.78
CA VAL A 45 24.53 -15.96 5.61
C VAL A 45 23.88 -15.18 4.47
N SER A 46 24.73 -14.70 3.56
CA SER A 46 24.36 -14.19 2.25
C SER A 46 23.91 -15.35 1.36
N TYR A 47 22.67 -15.82 1.52
CA TYR A 47 22.05 -16.71 0.55
C TYR A 47 21.72 -15.92 -0.73
N GLY A 48 22.20 -16.40 -1.88
CA GLY A 48 21.90 -15.81 -3.18
C GLY A 48 20.40 -15.80 -3.45
N ALA A 49 19.94 -14.86 -4.28
CA ALA A 49 18.52 -14.69 -4.66
C ALA A 49 17.88 -15.92 -5.34
N GLU A 50 18.65 -16.98 -5.57
CA GLU A 50 18.33 -18.15 -6.36
C GLU A 50 17.65 -19.27 -5.55
N GLU A 51 17.58 -19.14 -4.22
CA GLU A 51 16.98 -20.14 -3.31
C GLU A 51 15.58 -19.74 -2.80
N TYR A 52 15.01 -18.63 -3.29
CA TYR A 52 13.65 -18.22 -2.95
C TYR A 52 12.64 -19.00 -3.79
N THR A 53 12.12 -20.09 -3.22
CA THR A 53 10.96 -20.80 -3.79
C THR A 53 9.71 -19.96 -3.57
N ASN A 54 8.99 -19.61 -4.64
CA ASN A 54 7.71 -18.91 -4.52
C ASN A 54 6.65 -19.90 -3.99
N ASP A 55 6.47 -19.96 -2.67
CA ASP A 55 5.43 -20.77 -2.04
C ASP A 55 4.08 -20.01 -2.10
N PRO A 56 3.06 -20.57 -2.78
CA PRO A 56 1.71 -19.99 -2.83
C PRO A 56 1.10 -19.73 -1.44
N SER A 57 1.53 -20.45 -0.40
CA SER A 57 1.06 -20.25 0.97
C SER A 57 1.39 -18.84 1.49
N PHE A 58 2.50 -18.26 1.05
CA PHE A 58 2.92 -16.91 1.43
C PHE A 58 2.03 -15.85 0.79
N GLU A 59 1.70 -16.01 -0.49
CA GLU A 59 0.79 -15.10 -1.21
C GLU A 59 -0.61 -15.10 -0.59
N ILE A 60 -1.12 -16.28 -0.23
CA ILE A 60 -2.40 -16.43 0.47
C ILE A 60 -2.35 -15.77 1.85
N ALA A 61 -1.32 -16.06 2.66
CA ALA A 61 -1.17 -15.48 3.99
C ALA A 61 -1.06 -13.95 3.95
N TRP A 62 -0.31 -13.42 2.97
CA TRP A 62 -0.23 -11.98 2.74
C TRP A 62 -1.59 -11.39 2.35
N ALA A 63 -2.31 -12.00 1.41
CA ALA A 63 -3.61 -11.52 0.94
C ALA A 63 -4.63 -11.46 2.09
N VAL A 64 -4.69 -12.51 2.93
CA VAL A 64 -5.54 -12.53 4.14
C VAL A 64 -5.17 -11.38 5.08
N LYS A 65 -3.89 -11.17 5.36
CA LYS A 65 -3.44 -10.08 6.25
C LYS A 65 -3.71 -8.69 5.67
N ALA A 66 -3.60 -8.54 4.35
CA ALA A 66 -3.90 -7.28 3.68
C ALA A 66 -5.41 -6.97 3.72
N ALA A 67 -6.26 -7.97 3.52
CA ALA A 67 -7.71 -7.85 3.64
C ALA A 67 -8.15 -7.54 5.08
N GLU A 68 -7.56 -8.20 6.09
CA GLU A 68 -7.79 -7.88 7.51
C GLU A 68 -7.49 -6.41 7.82
N ARG A 69 -6.35 -5.88 7.34
CA ARG A 69 -5.98 -4.46 7.52
C ARG A 69 -6.96 -3.52 6.82
N ALA A 70 -7.41 -3.86 5.61
CA ALA A 70 -8.41 -3.09 4.88
C ALA A 70 -9.75 -3.05 5.65
N ASN A 71 -10.18 -4.17 6.22
CA ASN A 71 -11.38 -4.26 7.04
C ASN A 71 -11.28 -3.43 8.32
N VAL A 72 -10.14 -3.48 9.01
CA VAL A 72 -9.89 -2.62 10.18
C VAL A 72 -9.94 -1.15 9.78
N HIS A 73 -9.29 -0.77 8.68
CA HIS A 73 -9.33 0.60 8.18
C HIS A 73 -10.75 1.06 7.84
N MET A 74 -11.54 0.23 7.14
CA MET A 74 -12.94 0.52 6.83
C MET A 74 -13.78 0.74 8.10
N ASN A 75 -13.61 -0.13 9.10
CA ASN A 75 -14.32 0.00 10.37
C ASN A 75 -13.96 1.30 11.10
N LEU A 76 -12.69 1.72 11.07
CA LEU A 76 -12.27 3.00 11.63
C LEU A 76 -12.95 4.17 10.93
N LEU A 77 -13.02 4.16 9.59
CA LEU A 77 -13.69 5.21 8.83
C LEU A 77 -15.19 5.30 9.13
N LEU A 78 -15.86 4.15 9.30
CA LEU A 78 -17.29 4.09 9.59
C LEU A 78 -17.63 4.57 11.01
N THR A 79 -16.79 4.22 11.99
CA THR A 79 -17.09 4.42 13.42
C THR A 79 -16.53 5.71 13.99
N CYS A 80 -15.33 6.12 13.59
CA CYS A 80 -14.63 7.27 14.15
C CYS A 80 -14.86 8.56 13.37
N ASN A 81 -14.68 9.71 14.02
CA ASN A 81 -14.55 11.00 13.34
C ASN A 81 -13.23 11.01 12.55
N THR A 82 -13.31 11.13 11.22
CA THR A 82 -12.13 10.99 10.35
C THR A 82 -11.21 12.20 10.40
N ALA A 83 -11.72 13.37 10.79
CA ALA A 83 -10.92 14.58 10.94
C ALA A 83 -9.93 14.51 12.12
N GLU A 84 -10.26 13.76 13.16
CA GLU A 84 -9.42 13.56 14.35
C GLU A 84 -8.60 12.24 14.29
N LEU A 85 -8.89 11.40 13.29
CA LEU A 85 -8.28 10.08 13.17
C LEU A 85 -6.81 10.19 12.76
N THR A 86 -5.93 9.87 13.69
CA THR A 86 -4.48 9.80 13.46
C THR A 86 -4.04 8.38 13.12
N MET A 87 -3.73 8.13 11.85
CA MET A 87 -3.32 6.79 11.39
C MET A 87 -1.84 6.45 11.70
N HIS A 88 -0.98 7.46 11.87
CA HIS A 88 0.44 7.27 12.12
C HIS A 88 1.00 8.39 13.00
N LYS A 89 2.01 8.07 13.82
CA LYS A 89 2.67 9.04 14.73
C LYS A 89 3.26 10.23 13.98
N LYS A 90 3.76 10.01 12.76
CA LYS A 90 4.39 11.03 11.89
C LYS A 90 3.43 11.60 10.84
N CYS A 91 2.13 11.64 11.11
CA CYS A 91 1.13 12.04 10.11
C CYS A 91 1.33 13.45 9.56
N SER A 92 1.80 14.40 10.38
CA SER A 92 2.13 15.76 9.95
C SER A 92 3.23 15.75 8.89
N ILE A 93 4.38 15.15 9.21
CA ILE A 93 5.55 15.08 8.34
C ILE A 93 5.21 14.40 7.01
N ILE A 94 4.47 13.29 7.06
CA ILE A 94 4.06 12.56 5.85
C ILE A 94 3.17 13.44 4.96
N TYR A 95 2.21 14.16 5.53
CA TYR A 95 1.33 15.04 4.78
C TYR A 95 2.08 16.21 4.15
N ASP A 96 2.92 16.88 4.93
CA ASP A 96 3.64 18.07 4.49
C ASP A 96 4.58 17.72 3.33
N LYS A 97 5.29 16.59 3.43
CA LYS A 97 6.13 16.07 2.34
C LYS A 97 5.30 15.59 1.15
N PHE A 98 4.16 14.94 1.39
CA PHE A 98 3.28 14.53 0.30
C PHE A 98 2.84 15.75 -0.54
N ARG A 99 2.42 16.85 0.10
CA ARG A 99 2.03 18.08 -0.60
C ARG A 99 3.20 18.87 -1.19
N GLU A 100 4.43 18.69 -0.70
CA GLU A 100 5.65 19.19 -1.35
C GLU A 100 5.94 18.47 -2.68
N PHE A 101 5.85 17.15 -2.70
CA PHE A 101 6.08 16.33 -3.91
C PHE A 101 4.90 16.39 -4.90
N PHE A 102 3.68 16.50 -4.38
CA PHE A 102 2.43 16.40 -5.13
C PHE A 102 1.45 17.53 -4.74
N PRO A 103 1.77 18.80 -5.04
CA PRO A 103 0.96 19.93 -4.63
C PRO A 103 -0.46 19.90 -5.23
N GLU A 104 -0.59 19.51 -6.49
CA GLU A 104 -1.85 19.55 -7.25
C GLU A 104 -2.53 18.17 -7.39
N MET A 105 -1.97 17.13 -6.79
CA MET A 105 -2.53 15.78 -6.93
C MET A 105 -3.91 15.68 -6.29
N ASN A 106 -4.87 15.14 -7.05
CA ASN A 106 -6.20 14.87 -6.55
C ASN A 106 -6.21 13.57 -5.72
N VAL A 107 -6.52 13.70 -4.43
CA VAL A 107 -6.60 12.56 -3.49
C VAL A 107 -8.01 11.95 -3.41
N GLU A 108 -9.03 12.56 -4.01
CA GLU A 108 -10.38 11.99 -4.08
C GLU A 108 -10.38 10.68 -4.88
N LYS A 109 -9.62 10.65 -5.99
CA LYS A 109 -9.50 9.49 -6.87
C LYS A 109 -8.05 9.30 -7.29
N VAL A 110 -7.41 8.28 -6.72
CA VAL A 110 -6.03 7.90 -7.05
C VAL A 110 -6.07 6.60 -7.84
N THR A 111 -5.81 6.69 -9.15
CA THR A 111 -5.84 5.54 -10.06
C THR A 111 -4.44 4.98 -10.30
N GLU A 112 -4.37 3.83 -10.98
CA GLU A 112 -3.09 3.25 -11.40
C GLU A 112 -2.26 4.20 -12.28
N ILE A 113 -2.92 5.04 -13.08
CA ILE A 113 -2.26 6.04 -13.94
C ILE A 113 -1.50 7.06 -13.08
N GLU A 114 -2.10 7.49 -11.97
CA GLU A 114 -1.49 8.45 -11.02
C GLU A 114 -0.30 7.85 -10.25
N LEU A 115 -0.23 6.53 -10.15
CA LEU A 115 0.84 5.83 -9.43
C LEU A 115 1.98 5.37 -10.36
N LYS A 116 1.64 4.90 -11.57
CA LYS A 116 2.58 4.26 -12.50
C LYS A 116 2.97 5.11 -13.71
N GLY A 117 2.22 6.17 -14.01
CA GLY A 117 2.47 7.08 -15.13
C GLY A 117 3.64 8.04 -14.86
N GLU A 118 3.43 9.31 -15.18
CA GLU A 118 4.45 10.37 -15.04
C GLU A 118 4.95 10.55 -13.60
N ASN A 119 4.10 10.22 -12.63
CA ASN A 119 4.39 10.33 -11.20
C ASN A 119 5.23 9.17 -10.64
N LYS A 120 5.51 8.11 -11.41
CA LYS A 120 6.21 6.91 -10.92
C LYS A 120 7.55 7.25 -10.25
N GLN A 121 8.36 8.10 -10.89
CA GLN A 121 9.67 8.46 -10.35
C GLN A 121 9.54 9.31 -9.09
N ARG A 122 8.56 10.22 -9.02
CA ARG A 122 8.29 11.03 -7.82
C ARG A 122 7.83 10.16 -6.66
N TRP A 123 6.95 9.18 -6.92
CA TRP A 123 6.52 8.22 -5.92
C TRP A 123 7.67 7.35 -5.42
N PHE A 124 8.57 6.92 -6.31
CA PHE A 124 9.77 6.19 -5.91
C PHE A 124 10.64 7.02 -4.96
N THR A 125 10.94 8.28 -5.30
CA THR A 125 11.71 9.18 -4.42
C THR A 125 11.00 9.45 -3.09
N PHE A 126 9.68 9.62 -3.12
CA PHE A 126 8.87 9.79 -1.91
C PHE A 126 8.95 8.56 -0.99
N CYS A 127 8.85 7.35 -1.56
CA CYS A 127 8.97 6.10 -0.78
C CYS A 127 10.35 5.96 -0.13
N GLU A 128 11.44 6.17 -0.88
CA GLU A 128 12.80 6.08 -0.35
C GLU A 128 13.08 7.12 0.73
N TYR A 129 12.49 8.33 0.64
CA TYR A 129 12.62 9.36 1.67
C TYR A 129 12.15 8.89 3.06
N PHE A 130 11.14 8.02 3.12
CA PHE A 130 10.57 7.52 4.38
C PHE A 130 11.11 6.14 4.81
N LYS A 131 12.10 5.60 4.12
CA LYS A 131 12.63 4.25 4.36
C LYS A 131 13.15 4.04 5.78
N GLU A 132 13.81 5.04 6.36
CA GLU A 132 14.34 4.99 7.73
C GLU A 132 13.32 5.47 8.77
N GLU A 133 12.34 6.26 8.33
CA GLU A 133 11.39 6.94 9.20
C GLU A 133 10.12 6.13 9.48
N VAL A 134 9.73 5.27 8.55
CA VAL A 134 8.50 4.47 8.60
C VAL A 134 8.83 2.99 8.49
N GLU A 135 8.54 2.26 9.56
CA GLU A 135 8.70 0.81 9.58
C GLU A 135 7.83 0.14 8.51
N ASP A 136 8.42 -0.79 7.77
CA ASP A 136 7.81 -1.49 6.65
C ASP A 136 7.15 -0.56 5.62
N TYR A 137 7.79 0.57 5.30
CA TYR A 137 7.27 1.57 4.35
C TYR A 137 6.80 0.97 3.01
N ASN A 138 7.45 -0.11 2.55
CA ASN A 138 7.21 -0.83 1.31
C ASN A 138 6.28 -2.06 1.44
N LEU A 139 5.70 -2.29 2.62
CA LEU A 139 4.71 -3.35 2.80
C LEU A 139 3.50 -3.12 1.90
N ALA A 140 3.23 -4.09 1.02
CA ALA A 140 2.07 -4.05 0.13
C ALA A 140 0.77 -4.06 0.96
N THR A 141 -0.05 -3.02 0.76
CA THR A 141 -1.27 -2.71 1.51
C THR A 141 -2.40 -2.36 0.54
N ILE A 142 -3.63 -2.73 0.87
CA ILE A 142 -4.81 -2.41 0.06
C ILE A 142 -5.30 -0.98 0.40
N MET A 143 -5.38 -0.14 -0.62
CA MET A 143 -5.89 1.23 -0.55
C MET A 143 -7.15 1.38 -1.40
N ARG A 144 -8.03 2.30 -1.02
CA ARG A 144 -9.20 2.66 -1.84
C ARG A 144 -8.80 3.57 -2.99
N ILE A 145 -9.27 3.27 -4.20
CA ILE A 145 -9.06 4.11 -5.38
C ILE A 145 -9.81 5.44 -5.21
N ARG A 146 -11.10 5.37 -4.87
CA ARG A 146 -11.97 6.51 -4.64
C ARG A 146 -12.35 6.64 -3.18
N VAL A 147 -12.41 7.88 -2.70
CA VAL A 147 -12.78 8.23 -1.32
C VAL A 147 -14.28 8.02 -1.03
N ASP A 148 -15.11 8.13 -2.06
CA ASP A 148 -16.58 8.05 -1.99
C ASP A 148 -17.12 6.63 -1.87
N GLY A 149 -16.26 5.62 -2.07
CA GLY A 149 -16.66 4.23 -2.07
C GLY A 149 -16.03 3.39 -0.96
N ALA A 150 -16.65 2.24 -0.71
CA ALA A 150 -16.12 1.24 0.19
C ALA A 150 -14.98 0.44 -0.46
N TYR A 151 -14.29 -0.37 0.36
CA TYR A 151 -13.41 -1.42 -0.16
C TYR A 151 -14.23 -2.44 -0.98
N SER A 152 -13.89 -2.60 -2.25
CA SER A 152 -14.51 -3.54 -3.20
C SER A 152 -13.49 -3.92 -4.28
N GLU A 153 -13.74 -5.01 -5.03
CA GLU A 153 -12.88 -5.43 -6.15
C GLU A 153 -12.62 -4.28 -7.15
N SER A 154 -13.62 -3.43 -7.39
CA SER A 154 -13.51 -2.31 -8.35
C SER A 154 -12.89 -1.04 -7.77
N ASN A 155 -12.85 -0.90 -6.44
CA ASN A 155 -12.41 0.32 -5.75
C ASN A 155 -11.14 0.10 -4.92
N THR A 156 -10.37 -0.95 -5.20
CA THR A 156 -9.17 -1.28 -4.44
C THR A 156 -7.94 -1.38 -5.32
N ILE A 157 -6.80 -0.99 -4.75
CA ILE A 157 -5.50 -1.10 -5.39
C ILE A 157 -4.45 -1.44 -4.33
N ILE A 158 -3.44 -2.24 -4.72
CA ILE A 158 -2.33 -2.60 -3.85
C ILE A 158 -1.23 -1.55 -4.02
N VAL A 159 -0.81 -0.94 -2.91
CA VAL A 159 0.24 0.08 -2.86
C VAL A 159 1.18 -0.16 -1.69
N PRO A 160 2.42 0.36 -1.73
CA PRO A 160 3.27 0.47 -0.55
C PRO A 160 2.55 1.17 0.60
N LYS A 161 2.78 0.70 1.84
CA LYS A 161 2.21 1.27 3.08
C LYS A 161 2.40 2.79 3.17
N ILE A 162 3.55 3.31 2.74
CA ILE A 162 3.80 4.76 2.77
C ILE A 162 2.90 5.55 1.82
N ILE A 163 2.58 5.00 0.64
CA ILE A 163 1.64 5.63 -0.30
C ILE A 163 0.23 5.59 0.29
N PHE A 164 -0.18 4.44 0.86
CA PHE A 164 -1.45 4.31 1.58
C PHE A 164 -1.57 5.38 2.68
N LEU A 165 -0.54 5.52 3.52
CA LEU A 165 -0.52 6.52 4.58
C LEU A 165 -0.60 7.94 4.03
N ALA A 166 0.18 8.28 3.00
CA ALA A 166 0.18 9.62 2.42
C ALA A 166 -1.20 10.02 1.90
N VAL A 167 -1.83 9.15 1.11
CA VAL A 167 -3.13 9.42 0.48
C VAL A 167 -4.25 9.46 1.53
N GLU A 168 -4.32 8.48 2.44
CA GLU A 168 -5.40 8.46 3.44
C GLU A 168 -5.22 9.56 4.51
N ILE A 169 -3.98 9.96 4.86
CA ILE A 169 -3.75 11.12 5.75
C ILE A 169 -4.25 12.39 5.05
N ALA A 170 -3.94 12.55 3.76
CA ALA A 170 -4.42 13.70 3.00
C ALA A 170 -5.95 13.74 2.94
N ARG A 171 -6.61 12.58 2.69
CA ARG A 171 -8.09 12.47 2.71
C ARG A 171 -8.70 12.87 4.05
N ASN A 172 -8.08 12.50 5.18
CA ASN A 172 -8.54 12.90 6.51
C ASN A 172 -8.32 14.40 6.75
N LYS A 173 -7.10 14.91 6.51
CA LYS A 173 -6.77 16.33 6.74
C LYS A 173 -7.55 17.29 5.86
N GLU A 174 -7.89 16.88 4.64
CA GLU A 174 -8.69 17.67 3.70
C GLU A 174 -10.20 17.45 3.87
N GLY A 175 -10.60 16.66 4.87
CA GLY A 175 -12.00 16.42 5.21
C GLY A 175 -12.79 15.70 4.12
N LEU A 176 -12.14 14.98 3.22
CA LEU A 176 -12.80 14.22 2.15
C LEU A 176 -13.44 12.96 2.71
N ASN A 177 -12.75 12.26 3.61
CA ASN A 177 -13.29 11.09 4.28
C ASN A 177 -14.55 11.42 5.10
N GLU A 178 -14.59 12.58 5.77
CA GLU A 178 -15.77 12.98 6.53
C GLU A 178 -16.92 13.38 5.60
N ARG A 179 -16.64 14.15 4.53
CA ARG A 179 -17.65 14.55 3.55
C ARG A 179 -18.30 13.37 2.83
N CYS A 180 -17.51 12.35 2.51
CA CYS A 180 -17.95 11.18 1.76
C CYS A 180 -18.44 10.01 2.64
N LYS A 181 -18.52 10.22 3.96
CA LYS A 181 -18.79 9.15 4.94
C LYS A 181 -20.09 8.41 4.70
N GLU A 182 -21.15 9.14 4.39
CA GLU A 182 -22.46 8.53 4.10
C GLU A 182 -22.40 7.70 2.80
N SER A 183 -21.70 8.18 1.77
CA SER A 183 -21.59 7.48 0.48
C SER A 183 -20.93 6.12 0.63
N PHE A 184 -19.74 6.05 1.25
CA PHE A 184 -19.05 4.78 1.41
C PHE A 184 -19.71 3.87 2.44
N LYS A 185 -20.46 4.41 3.41
CA LYS A 185 -21.26 3.62 4.34
C LYS A 185 -22.40 2.90 3.62
N MET A 186 -23.14 3.62 2.78
CA MET A 186 -24.23 3.04 1.99
C MET A 186 -23.72 1.96 1.02
N GLU A 187 -22.57 2.20 0.37
CA GLU A 187 -21.94 1.18 -0.49
C GLU A 187 -21.47 -0.03 0.31
N HIS A 188 -20.84 0.18 1.47
CA HIS A 188 -20.39 -0.91 2.34
C HIS A 188 -21.55 -1.80 2.81
N GLU A 189 -22.68 -1.20 3.21
CA GLU A 189 -23.89 -1.92 3.59
C GLU A 189 -24.53 -2.65 2.41
N LYS A 190 -24.45 -2.08 1.20
CA LYS A 190 -24.92 -2.73 -0.03
C LYS A 190 -24.10 -3.98 -0.34
N ILE A 191 -22.77 -3.86 -0.35
CA ILE A 191 -21.85 -4.99 -0.59
C ILE A 191 -22.12 -6.11 0.42
N ARG A 192 -22.27 -5.77 1.70
CA ARG A 192 -22.54 -6.74 2.78
C ARG A 192 -23.88 -7.46 2.60
N ARG A 193 -24.91 -6.78 2.09
CA ARG A 193 -26.24 -7.38 1.82
C ARG A 193 -26.26 -8.27 0.59
N GLU A 194 -25.53 -7.88 -0.45
CA GLU A 194 -25.47 -8.61 -1.72
C GLU A 194 -24.54 -9.85 -1.64
N GLY A 195 -23.91 -10.09 -0.48
CA GLY A 195 -22.92 -11.15 -0.33
C GLY A 195 -21.65 -10.89 -1.14
N GLY A 196 -21.40 -9.64 -1.52
CA GLY A 196 -20.21 -9.24 -2.24
C GLY A 196 -18.97 -9.45 -1.37
N ASN A 197 -17.89 -9.94 -1.97
CA ASN A 197 -16.62 -10.08 -1.28
C ASN A 197 -16.09 -8.69 -0.93
N ILE A 198 -15.86 -8.47 0.37
CA ILE A 198 -15.15 -7.30 0.88
C ILE A 198 -13.65 -7.61 0.72
N CYS A 199 -13.13 -7.33 -0.48
CA CYS A 199 -11.77 -7.67 -0.94
C CYS A 199 -11.49 -9.17 -1.06
#